data_AF-A0A7R9CKS0-F1
#
_entry.id   AF-A0A7R9CKS0-F1
#
_cell.length_a   1.000
_cell.length_b   1.000
_cell.length_c   1.000
_cell.angle_alpha   90.00
_cell.angle_beta   90.00
_cell.angle_gamma   90.00
#
_symmetry.space_group_name_H-M   'P 1'
#
loop_
_entity.id
_entity.type
_entity.pdbx_description
1 polymer ?
#
loop_
_entity_poly.entity_id
_entity_poly.type
_entity_poly.pdbx_seq_one_letter_code
_entity_poly.pdbx_strand_id
1 'polypeptide(L)'
;MKCVLSLCVLAVFLGLAQSEEGYTTKFDNVDLDKILGNDRLLKGYVDCLLAEKDDGCTPDGKELKAVIPDAMTNKCAKCNDKQKEGAKKVINYLRENKPEDWKNMQAKYDPKGEHSEELDRELKKI
;
A
#
# COMPACT_ATOMS: atom_id res chain seq x y z
N MET A 1 19.69 15.35 57.75
CA MET A 1 18.51 15.13 56.89
C MET A 1 19.03 14.91 55.46
N LYS A 2 19.36 13.66 55.12
CA LYS A 2 18.83 12.87 53.98
C LYS A 2 19.10 13.55 52.61
N CYS A 3 20.33 13.41 52.11
CA CYS A 3 20.73 12.43 51.07
C CYS A 3 20.25 12.82 49.65
N VAL A 4 21.18 13.43 48.92
CA VAL A 4 21.21 13.53 47.46
C VAL A 4 21.22 12.12 46.86
N LEU A 5 20.21 11.78 46.06
CA LEU A 5 20.13 10.59 45.20
C LEU A 5 19.40 11.07 43.94
N SER A 6 20.10 11.63 42.96
CA SER A 6 20.85 10.92 41.92
C SER A 6 19.98 9.91 41.15
N LEU A 7 19.46 10.39 40.03
CA LEU A 7 19.49 9.74 38.71
C LEU A 7 19.20 8.23 38.67
N CYS A 8 17.95 7.85 38.42
CA CYS A 8 17.58 6.57 37.79
C CYS A 8 16.22 6.74 37.09
N VAL A 9 16.18 7.54 36.02
CA VAL A 9 15.10 7.43 35.03
C VAL A 9 15.43 6.20 34.18
N LEU A 10 15.10 5.01 34.68
CA LEU A 10 15.06 3.81 33.88
C LEU A 10 13.80 3.87 33.01
N ALA A 11 13.92 4.59 31.90
CA ALA A 11 13.02 4.45 30.76
C ALA A 11 13.20 3.02 30.22
N VAL A 12 12.41 2.10 30.77
CA VAL A 12 12.22 0.79 30.17
C VAL A 12 11.42 1.01 28.89
N PHE A 13 12.13 1.32 27.80
CA PHE A 13 11.63 1.09 26.46
C PHE A 13 11.53 -0.42 26.29
N LEU A 14 10.43 -1.00 26.78
CA LEU A 14 9.95 -2.28 26.29
C LEU A 14 9.70 -2.09 24.80
N GLY A 15 10.66 -2.55 23.99
CA GLY A 15 10.47 -2.72 22.57
C GLY A 15 9.25 -3.59 22.36
N LEU A 16 8.13 -2.95 22.05
CA LEU A 16 6.99 -3.63 21.49
C LEU A 16 7.48 -4.16 20.15
N ALA A 17 7.91 -5.42 20.14
CA ALA A 17 7.86 -6.23 18.94
C ALA A 17 6.38 -6.29 18.56
N GLN A 18 5.90 -5.28 17.84
CA GLN A 18 4.68 -5.40 17.07
C GLN A 18 4.97 -6.54 16.11
N SER A 19 4.39 -7.70 16.35
CA SER A 19 4.11 -8.61 15.26
C SER A 19 3.21 -7.82 14.32
N GLU A 20 3.80 -7.13 13.35
CA GLU A 20 3.03 -6.52 12.27
C GLU A 20 2.41 -7.69 11.51
N GLU A 21 1.16 -8.00 11.83
CA GLU A 21 0.37 -8.93 11.04
C GLU A 21 0.32 -8.35 9.63
N GLY A 22 0.91 -9.08 8.68
CA GLY A 22 0.96 -8.67 7.27
C GLY A 22 -0.44 -8.53 6.68
N TYR A 23 -0.54 -7.89 5.50
CA TYR A 23 -1.82 -7.85 4.79
C TYR A 23 -2.29 -9.25 4.42
N THR A 24 -3.61 -9.42 4.28
CA THR A 24 -4.21 -10.71 3.95
C THR A 24 -3.60 -11.32 2.68
N THR A 25 -3.29 -12.60 2.72
CA THR A 25 -2.71 -13.34 1.58
C THR A 25 -3.78 -13.98 0.69
N LYS A 26 -5.06 -13.77 1.00
CA LYS A 26 -6.22 -14.36 0.30
C LYS A 26 -6.19 -14.10 -1.21
N PHE A 27 -5.62 -12.98 -1.63
CA PHE A 27 -5.62 -12.51 -3.02
C PHE A 27 -4.24 -12.57 -3.69
N ASP A 28 -3.24 -13.17 -3.05
CA ASP A 28 -1.86 -13.21 -3.57
C ASP A 28 -1.70 -14.05 -4.85
N ASN A 29 -2.69 -14.88 -5.19
CA ASN A 29 -2.69 -15.71 -6.39
C ASN A 29 -3.68 -15.21 -7.47
N VAL A 30 -4.11 -13.95 -7.38
CA VAL A 30 -4.89 -13.31 -8.45
C VAL A 30 -4.02 -13.18 -9.71
N ASP A 31 -4.62 -13.53 -10.86
CA ASP A 31 -3.97 -13.39 -12.15
C ASP A 31 -3.99 -11.92 -12.62
N LEU A 32 -2.91 -11.21 -12.30
CA LEU A 32 -2.74 -9.81 -12.68
C LEU A 32 -2.67 -9.62 -14.20
N ASP A 33 -2.12 -10.58 -14.97
CA ASP A 33 -2.05 -10.44 -16.44
C ASP A 33 -3.44 -10.44 -17.06
N LYS A 34 -4.32 -11.31 -16.56
CA LYS A 34 -5.71 -11.36 -17.00
C LYS A 34 -6.47 -10.07 -16.69
N ILE A 35 -6.23 -9.45 -15.54
CA ILE A 35 -6.88 -8.20 -15.16
C ILE A 35 -6.33 -7.05 -16.00
N LEU A 36 -5.01 -6.89 -16.05
CA LEU A 36 -4.35 -5.79 -16.77
C LEU A 36 -4.61 -5.86 -18.28
N GLY A 37 -4.62 -7.06 -18.85
CA GLY A 37 -4.93 -7.30 -20.27
C GLY A 37 -6.41 -7.23 -20.64
N ASN A 38 -7.31 -6.97 -19.68
CA ASN A 38 -8.74 -6.86 -19.93
C ASN A 38 -9.26 -5.49 -19.47
N ASP A 39 -9.46 -4.59 -20.44
CA ASP A 39 -9.89 -3.21 -20.17
C ASP A 39 -11.17 -3.11 -19.33
N ARG A 40 -12.12 -4.04 -19.51
CA ARG A 40 -13.37 -4.03 -18.73
C ARG A 40 -13.10 -4.37 -17.27
N LEU A 41 -12.26 -5.38 -17.00
CA LEU A 41 -11.90 -5.77 -15.64
C LEU A 41 -11.06 -4.68 -14.98
N LEU A 42 -10.00 -4.23 -15.65
CA LEU A 42 -9.13 -3.17 -15.16
C LEU A 42 -9.93 -1.91 -14.81
N LYS A 43 -10.85 -1.48 -15.70
CA LYS A 43 -11.71 -0.33 -15.43
C LYS A 43 -12.54 -0.52 -14.16
N GLY A 44 -13.06 -1.72 -13.91
CA GLY A 44 -13.80 -2.02 -12.68
C GLY A 44 -12.97 -1.80 -11.41
N TYR A 45 -11.69 -2.22 -11.41
CA TYR A 45 -10.78 -1.97 -10.29
C TYR A 45 -10.41 -0.49 -10.18
N VAL A 46 -10.09 0.18 -11.29
CA VAL A 46 -9.75 1.61 -11.30
C VAL A 46 -10.92 2.44 -10.79
N ASP A 47 -12.13 2.21 -11.30
CA ASP A 47 -13.35 2.89 -10.85
C ASP A 47 -13.57 2.67 -9.34
N CYS A 48 -13.39 1.44 -8.85
CA CYS A 48 -13.53 1.11 -7.44
C CYS A 48 -12.55 1.90 -6.55
N LEU A 49 -11.27 1.93 -6.95
CA LEU A 49 -10.20 2.61 -6.23
C LEU A 49 -10.39 4.14 -6.25
N LEU A 50 -10.87 4.70 -7.36
CA LEU A 50 -11.13 6.13 -7.48
C LEU A 50 -12.46 6.57 -6.83
N ALA A 51 -13.43 5.67 -6.67
CA ALA A 51 -14.72 6.00 -6.09
C ALA A 51 -14.62 6.40 -4.60
N GLU A 52 -15.52 7.26 -4.15
CA GLU A 52 -15.66 7.61 -2.73
C GLU A 52 -16.36 6.50 -1.93
N LYS A 53 -17.21 5.72 -2.59
CA LYS A 53 -17.94 4.60 -2.01
C LYS A 53 -17.48 3.29 -2.63
N ASP A 54 -17.85 2.19 -1.98
CA ASP A 54 -17.49 0.83 -2.43
C ASP A 54 -18.61 0.17 -3.24
N ASP A 55 -19.50 0.99 -3.80
CA ASP A 55 -20.62 0.54 -4.63
C ASP A 55 -20.07 0.00 -5.95
N GLY A 56 -20.34 -1.28 -6.24
CA GLY A 56 -19.84 -1.95 -7.44
C GLY A 56 -18.40 -2.47 -7.34
N CYS A 57 -17.70 -2.25 -6.22
CA CYS A 57 -16.41 -2.89 -5.95
C CYS A 57 -16.58 -4.39 -5.67
N THR A 58 -15.70 -5.20 -6.24
CA THR A 58 -15.53 -6.61 -5.86
C THR A 58 -14.90 -6.72 -4.47
N PRO A 59 -15.03 -7.86 -3.76
CA PRO A 59 -14.46 -8.02 -2.42
C PRO A 59 -12.95 -7.77 -2.35
N ASP A 60 -12.19 -8.21 -3.37
CA ASP A 60 -10.76 -7.97 -3.49
C ASP A 60 -10.43 -6.51 -3.83
N GLY A 61 -11.25 -5.85 -4.65
CA GLY A 61 -11.13 -4.41 -4.91
C GLY A 61 -11.33 -3.57 -3.65
N LYS A 62 -12.29 -3.94 -2.79
CA LYS A 62 -12.52 -3.28 -1.50
C LYS A 62 -11.34 -3.46 -0.55
N GLU A 63 -10.81 -4.68 -0.47
CA GLU A 63 -9.63 -4.97 0.34
C GLU A 63 -8.43 -4.13 -0.13
N LEU A 64 -8.15 -4.15 -1.44
CA LEU A 64 -7.06 -3.39 -2.04
C LEU A 64 -7.21 -1.89 -1.75
N LYS A 65 -8.41 -1.34 -1.94
CA LYS A 65 -8.72 0.07 -1.65
C LYS A 65 -8.45 0.44 -0.20
N ALA A 66 -8.78 -0.45 0.74
CA ALA A 66 -8.61 -0.22 2.17
C ALA A 66 -7.14 -0.25 2.60
N VAL A 67 -6.31 -1.10 1.98
CA VAL A 67 -4.89 -1.25 2.36
C VAL A 67 -3.97 -0.21 1.73
N ILE A 68 -4.32 0.34 0.55
CA ILE A 68 -3.46 1.30 -0.17
C ILE A 68 -3.01 2.48 0.72
N PRO A 69 -3.88 3.20 1.45
CA PRO A 69 -3.44 4.34 2.27
C PRO A 69 -2.40 3.97 3.34
N ASP A 70 -2.57 2.83 4.01
CA ASP A 70 -1.62 2.32 5.00
C ASP A 70 -0.31 1.92 4.32
N ALA A 71 -0.38 1.21 3.18
CA ALA A 71 0.79 0.76 2.42
C ALA A 71 1.62 1.94 1.87
N MET A 72 0.97 3.04 1.46
CA MET A 72 1.67 4.27 1.04
C MET A 72 2.37 4.95 2.21
N THR A 73 1.72 4.99 3.38
CA THR A 73 2.27 5.63 4.60
C THR A 73 3.44 4.83 5.18
N ASN A 74 3.31 3.51 5.23
CA ASN A 74 4.28 2.60 5.84
C ASN A 74 5.28 1.98 4.86
N LYS A 75 5.26 2.40 3.58
CA LYS A 75 6.17 1.92 2.53
C LYS A 75 6.04 0.42 2.26
N CYS A 76 4.82 -0.10 2.31
CA CYS A 76 4.50 -1.51 2.13
C CYS A 76 5.24 -2.40 3.15
N ALA A 77 5.50 -1.92 4.37
CA ALA A 77 6.21 -2.68 5.41
C ALA A 77 5.54 -4.02 5.73
N LYS A 78 4.21 -4.05 5.66
CA LYS A 78 3.35 -5.22 5.88
C LYS A 78 3.13 -6.09 4.64
N CYS A 79 3.66 -5.68 3.50
CA CYS A 79 3.51 -6.41 2.24
C CYS A 79 4.49 -7.59 2.17
N ASN A 80 3.98 -8.74 1.73
CA ASN A 80 4.85 -9.84 1.34
C ASN A 80 5.45 -9.64 -0.06
N ASP A 81 6.35 -10.53 -0.46
CA ASP A 81 7.08 -10.41 -1.72
C ASP A 81 6.16 -10.47 -2.95
N LYS A 82 5.12 -11.31 -2.93
CA LYS A 82 4.13 -11.38 -4.02
C LYS A 82 3.34 -10.08 -4.16
N GLN A 83 2.95 -9.47 -3.05
CA GLN A 83 2.22 -8.21 -3.04
C GLN A 83 3.10 -7.07 -3.56
N LYS A 84 4.38 -7.06 -3.20
CA LYS A 84 5.37 -6.09 -3.69
C LYS A 84 5.63 -6.24 -5.20
N GLU A 85 5.84 -7.46 -5.67
CA GLU A 85 5.99 -7.77 -7.10
C GLU A 85 4.72 -7.41 -7.89
N GLY A 86 3.54 -7.74 -7.34
CA GLY A 86 2.25 -7.40 -7.93
C GLY A 86 2.05 -5.89 -8.02
N ALA A 87 2.34 -5.15 -6.95
CA ALA A 87 2.28 -3.69 -6.93
C ALA A 87 3.21 -3.09 -7.98
N LYS A 88 4.46 -3.56 -8.07
CA LYS A 88 5.42 -3.13 -9.10
C LYS A 88 4.86 -3.29 -10.51
N LYS A 89 4.31 -4.47 -10.79
CA LYS A 89 3.73 -4.79 -12.10
C LYS A 89 2.55 -3.88 -12.45
N VAL A 90 1.59 -3.72 -11.53
CA VAL A 90 0.40 -2.89 -11.73
C VAL A 90 0.79 -1.42 -11.93
N ILE A 91 1.70 -0.90 -11.09
CA ILE A 91 2.14 0.50 -11.17
C ILE A 91 2.83 0.79 -12.50
N ASN A 92 3.75 -0.07 -12.95
CA ASN A 92 4.41 0.10 -14.24
C ASN A 92 3.40 0.04 -15.39
N TYR A 93 2.48 -0.92 -15.36
CA TYR A 93 1.44 -1.03 -16.39
C TYR A 93 0.56 0.22 -16.46
N LEU A 94 0.11 0.75 -15.31
CA LEU A 94 -0.73 1.95 -15.27
C LEU A 94 0.03 3.18 -15.78
N ARG A 95 1.30 3.35 -15.42
CA ARG A 95 2.13 4.47 -15.91
C ARG A 95 2.30 4.46 -17.43
N GLU A 96 2.53 3.29 -18.00
CA GLU A 96 2.80 3.13 -19.43
C GLU A 96 1.52 3.15 -20.27
N ASN A 97 0.47 2.46 -19.80
CA ASN A 97 -0.72 2.16 -20.61
C ASN A 97 -1.95 2.96 -20.20
N LYS A 98 -2.02 3.47 -18.96
CA LYS A 98 -3.18 4.18 -18.39
C LYS A 98 -2.73 5.44 -17.61
N PRO A 99 -1.94 6.35 -18.21
CA PRO A 99 -1.29 7.44 -17.49
C PRO A 99 -2.28 8.41 -16.82
N GLU A 100 -3.47 8.60 -17.39
CA GLU A 100 -4.51 9.44 -16.79
C GLU A 100 -5.12 8.78 -15.54
N ASP A 101 -5.38 7.47 -15.58
CA ASP A 101 -5.85 6.73 -14.41
C ASP A 101 -4.78 6.74 -13.31
N TRP A 102 -3.51 6.55 -13.68
CA TRP A 102 -2.39 6.65 -12.74
C TRP A 102 -2.33 8.02 -12.06
N LYS A 103 -2.44 9.10 -12.83
CA LYS A 103 -2.47 10.47 -12.30
C LYS A 103 -3.64 10.69 -11.33
N ASN A 104 -4.82 10.16 -11.65
CA ASN A 104 -5.98 10.23 -10.76
C ASN A 104 -5.76 9.45 -9.45
N MET A 105 -5.11 8.29 -9.51
CA MET A 105 -4.73 7.54 -8.31
C MET A 105 -3.76 8.33 -7.44
N GLN A 106 -2.74 8.95 -8.06
CA GLN A 106 -1.79 9.80 -7.33
C GLN A 106 -2.50 10.97 -6.66
N ALA A 107 -3.40 11.66 -7.37
CA ALA A 107 -4.16 12.76 -6.79
C ALA A 107 -5.03 12.33 -5.60
N LYS A 108 -5.54 11.09 -5.59
CA LYS A 108 -6.37 10.56 -4.49
C LYS A 108 -5.55 10.07 -3.30
N TYR A 109 -4.51 9.27 -3.55
CA TYR A 109 -3.78 8.54 -2.52
C TYR A 109 -2.49 9.22 -2.08
N ASP A 110 -1.92 10.09 -2.91
CA ASP A 110 -0.70 10.85 -2.60
C ASP A 110 -0.78 12.28 -3.16
N PRO A 111 -1.78 13.08 -2.72
CA PRO A 111 -2.03 14.44 -3.26
C PRO A 111 -0.84 15.40 -3.07
N LYS A 112 0.03 15.11 -2.11
CA LYS A 112 1.22 15.92 -1.81
C LYS A 112 2.49 15.40 -2.48
N GLY A 113 2.45 14.22 -3.10
CA GLY A 113 3.62 13.58 -3.71
C GLY A 113 4.67 13.11 -2.69
N GLU A 114 4.29 12.97 -1.42
CA GLU A 114 5.21 12.65 -0.32
C GLU A 114 5.68 11.18 -0.38
N HIS A 115 4.86 10.30 -0.98
CA HIS A 115 5.06 8.85 -0.93
C HIS A 115 5.49 8.24 -2.28
N SER A 116 5.14 8.87 -3.40
CA SER A 116 5.35 8.33 -4.75
C SER A 116 6.83 8.10 -5.08
N GLU A 117 7.71 9.04 -4.72
CA GLU A 117 9.15 8.87 -4.99
C GLU A 117 9.77 7.74 -4.18
N GLU A 118 9.33 7.56 -2.95
CA GLU A 118 9.86 6.52 -2.08
C GLU A 118 9.34 5.14 -2.47
N LEU A 119 8.04 5.04 -2.78
CA LEU A 119 7.46 3.84 -3.36
C LEU A 119 8.24 3.43 -4.62
N ASP A 120 8.56 4.38 -5.50
CA ASP A 120 9.36 4.11 -6.70
C ASP A 120 10.78 3.61 -6.39
N ARG A 121 11.40 4.12 -5.33
CA ARG A 121 12.70 3.61 -4.88
C ARG A 121 12.59 2.18 -4.38
N GLU A 122 11.58 1.85 -3.58
CA GLU A 122 11.38 0.49 -3.07
C GLU A 122 11.05 -0.50 -4.19
N LEU A 123 10.18 -0.11 -5.13
CA LEU A 123 9.81 -0.97 -6.25
C LEU A 123 10.97 -1.23 -7.23
N LYS A 124 11.97 -0.35 -7.28
CA LYS A 124 13.20 -0.56 -8.06
C LYS A 124 14.18 -1.56 -7.43
N LYS A 125 14.05 -1.87 -6.14
CA LYS A 125 14.93 -2.83 -5.44
C LYS A 125 14.49 -4.28 -5.60
N ILE A 126 13.21 -4.50 -5.86
CA ILE A 126 12.61 -5.77 -6.25
C ILE A 126 13.06 -6.10 -7.68
#